data_AF-A0A2E8H4N2-F1
#
_entry.id   AF-A0A2E8H4N2-F1
#
_cell.length_a   1.000
_cell.length_b   1.000
_cell.length_c   1.000
_cell.angle_alpha   90.00
_cell.angle_beta   90.00
_cell.angle_gamma   90.00
#
_symmetry.space_group_name_H-M   'P 1'
#
loop_
_entity.id
_entity.type
_entity.pdbx_description
1 polymer ?
#
loop_
_entity_poly.entity_id
_entity_poly.type
_entity_poly.pdbx_seq_one_letter_code
_entity_poly.pdbx_strand_id
1 'polypeptide(L)'
;MGLNTRIFVYISHAMTTAAAHQDALPSELKVELWKRIDRRLRNGEVLITNEQFYKIMARDFSRLIGVTPDHATKVHLLEMIMQVNDKHPETYLSTGIKNAVDAFFKSTGDNADEAREMIVRMVKEGRTAMWLEGMGIEVDARTLTGRVEQAIIRITEGQKLRAPPPRRENRKRRSRRGVPMIGVSQTSVEPSADEAADPSVYEPAPTEEEQAQRIAEEKARTEELAGEELQRAPRNLGSYMQQKLLSEEEVTDLKKLYGIDKRLADGEIDETEANRLRSEISDVVREKLQSRLREAVDNSVHYINVFEALRRIPADRDNALALLIRHKNQVTADDPEVNLSIVTRTLDEDEELLDELGTLMERKDHEMRMMAANMPPYRHVYTPDQAIGKFSVQDAFVDELRELSRDDLSERLNSEDTDERIKTAADIKCMVALLTTLLKTTTPFHKEVRRLRIVLRMKRLFNGSVDERDGRNRVQQFLKRRLHNLYPDLTKEERGEIEALGQNIMEGRGSGDDEEGGDKAKRVYRV
;
A
#
# COMPACT_ATOMS: atom_id res chain seq x y z
N MET A 1 49.14 -17.73 -17.32
CA MET A 1 49.41 -17.46 -15.89
C MET A 1 49.91 -16.02 -15.62
N GLY A 2 49.58 -15.00 -16.43
CA GLY A 2 50.16 -13.64 -16.30
C GLY A 2 49.21 -12.51 -15.83
N LEU A 3 47.91 -12.78 -15.71
CA LEU A 3 46.90 -11.75 -15.35
C LEU A 3 46.65 -11.66 -13.83
N ASN A 4 46.77 -12.77 -13.09
CA ASN A 4 46.54 -12.77 -11.64
C ASN A 4 47.63 -12.05 -10.85
N THR A 5 48.89 -12.08 -11.31
CA THR A 5 50.02 -11.50 -10.58
C THR A 5 50.05 -9.98 -10.65
N ARG A 6 49.58 -9.37 -11.75
CA ARG A 6 49.52 -7.91 -11.89
C ARG A 6 48.39 -7.29 -11.06
N ILE A 7 47.25 -7.98 -10.96
CA ILE A 7 46.12 -7.55 -10.11
C ILE A 7 46.52 -7.64 -8.62
N PHE A 8 47.24 -8.70 -8.22
CA PHE A 8 47.68 -8.87 -6.84
C PHE A 8 48.66 -7.78 -6.39
N VAL A 9 49.61 -7.39 -7.25
CA VAL A 9 50.59 -6.33 -6.94
C VAL A 9 49.93 -4.95 -6.89
N TYR A 10 48.93 -4.68 -7.74
CA TYR A 10 48.21 -3.39 -7.73
C TYR A 10 47.26 -3.25 -6.53
N ILE A 11 46.53 -4.33 -6.19
CA ILE A 11 45.64 -4.35 -5.02
C ILE A 11 46.44 -4.29 -3.72
N SER A 12 47.61 -4.95 -3.65
CA SER A 12 48.50 -4.86 -2.49
C SER A 12 49.03 -3.43 -2.29
N HIS A 13 49.37 -2.72 -3.35
CA HIS A 13 49.83 -1.33 -3.26
C HIS A 13 48.71 -0.33 -2.91
N ALA A 14 47.49 -0.58 -3.40
CA ALA A 14 46.30 0.20 -3.04
C ALA A 14 45.87 -0.03 -1.58
N MET A 15 46.10 -1.21 -1.00
CA MET A 15 45.78 -1.49 0.40
C MET A 15 46.78 -0.88 1.39
N THR A 16 48.05 -0.73 1.02
CA THR A 16 49.03 -0.02 1.88
C THR A 16 48.78 1.48 1.94
N THR A 17 48.14 2.05 0.91
CA THR A 17 47.74 3.47 0.88
C THR A 17 46.34 3.71 1.47
N ALA A 18 45.47 2.69 1.51
CA ALA A 18 44.14 2.77 2.12
C ALA A 18 44.14 2.74 3.65
N ALA A 19 45.27 2.41 4.30
CA ALA A 19 45.39 2.48 5.76
C ALA A 19 45.24 3.91 6.33
N ALA A 20 45.14 4.94 5.47
CA ALA A 20 44.95 6.34 5.85
C ALA A 20 43.56 6.93 5.49
N HIS A 21 42.65 6.15 4.88
CA HIS A 21 41.30 6.62 4.57
C HIS A 21 40.24 5.58 4.94
N GLN A 22 39.40 5.94 5.91
CA GLN A 22 38.18 5.23 6.26
C GLN A 22 37.26 5.01 5.04
N ASP A 23 36.74 3.78 4.95
CA ASP A 23 35.40 3.42 4.46
C ASP A 23 35.09 3.25 2.95
N ALA A 24 36.02 2.78 2.11
CA ALA A 24 35.58 2.25 0.80
C ALA A 24 36.36 1.05 0.25
N LEU A 25 35.62 -0.01 -0.12
CA LEU A 25 36.11 -1.10 -0.98
C LEU A 25 36.67 -0.51 -2.28
N PRO A 26 37.92 -0.85 -2.69
CA PRO A 26 38.51 -0.34 -3.93
C PRO A 26 37.65 -0.65 -5.15
N SER A 27 37.47 0.33 -6.04
CA SER A 27 36.62 0.19 -7.24
C SER A 27 37.03 -0.98 -8.14
N GLU A 28 38.32 -1.27 -8.23
CA GLU A 28 38.85 -2.40 -9.01
C GLU A 28 38.41 -3.75 -8.44
N LEU A 29 38.39 -3.86 -7.10
CA LEU A 29 37.94 -5.06 -6.41
C LEU A 29 36.43 -5.26 -6.58
N LYS A 30 35.64 -4.19 -6.51
CA LYS A 30 34.19 -4.22 -6.80
C LYS A 30 33.91 -4.76 -8.20
N VAL A 31 34.63 -4.25 -9.21
CA VAL A 31 34.50 -4.71 -10.60
C VAL A 31 34.87 -6.19 -10.75
N GLU A 32 35.93 -6.66 -10.10
CA GLU A 32 36.35 -8.05 -10.21
C GLU A 32 35.39 -9.02 -9.50
N LEU A 33 34.80 -8.61 -8.37
CA LEU A 33 33.75 -9.37 -7.69
C LEU A 33 32.51 -9.52 -8.58
N TRP A 34 32.04 -8.44 -9.19
CA TRP A 34 30.89 -8.49 -10.11
C TRP A 34 31.18 -9.27 -11.40
N LYS A 35 32.41 -9.22 -11.93
CA LYS A 35 32.81 -10.08 -13.05
C LYS A 35 32.77 -11.57 -12.72
N ARG A 36 32.97 -11.95 -11.45
CA ARG A 36 32.86 -13.34 -11.00
C ARG A 36 31.40 -13.75 -10.84
N ILE A 37 30.56 -12.87 -10.30
CA ILE A 37 29.11 -13.06 -10.29
C ILE A 37 28.55 -13.21 -11.72
N ASP A 38 28.95 -12.35 -12.65
CA ASP A 38 28.56 -12.45 -14.07
C ASP A 38 28.96 -13.80 -14.68
N ARG A 39 30.20 -14.26 -14.43
CA ARG A 39 30.66 -15.57 -14.91
C ARG A 39 29.83 -16.73 -14.35
N ARG A 40 29.46 -16.67 -13.06
CA ARG A 40 28.64 -17.70 -12.40
C ARG A 40 27.23 -17.75 -12.97
N LEU A 41 26.60 -16.58 -13.12
CA LEU A 41 25.29 -16.44 -13.74
C LEU A 41 25.30 -16.93 -15.20
N ARG A 42 26.33 -16.62 -15.99
CA ARG A 42 26.47 -17.15 -17.36
C ARG A 42 26.66 -18.67 -17.41
N ASN A 43 27.20 -19.26 -16.35
CA ASN A 43 27.37 -20.72 -16.23
C ASN A 43 26.12 -21.43 -15.70
N GLY A 44 25.01 -20.71 -15.48
CA GLY A 44 23.76 -21.29 -15.01
C GLY A 44 23.59 -21.32 -13.48
N GLU A 45 24.45 -20.65 -12.70
CA GLU A 45 24.30 -20.59 -11.24
C GLU A 45 23.06 -19.73 -10.88
N VAL A 46 22.25 -20.21 -9.94
CA VAL A 46 21.00 -19.57 -9.53
C VAL A 46 21.28 -18.58 -8.41
N LEU A 47 21.06 -17.28 -8.66
CA LEU A 47 21.24 -16.20 -7.67
C LEU A 47 20.08 -15.19 -7.75
N ILE A 48 19.22 -15.24 -6.74
CA ILE A 48 17.90 -14.57 -6.77
C ILE A 48 17.61 -13.80 -5.47
N THR A 49 18.40 -13.99 -4.41
CA THR A 49 18.25 -13.22 -3.16
C THR A 49 19.53 -12.46 -2.82
N ASN A 50 19.38 -11.31 -2.15
CA ASN A 50 20.54 -10.52 -1.68
C ASN A 50 21.47 -11.34 -0.78
N GLU A 51 20.93 -12.27 0.01
CA GLU A 51 21.71 -13.18 0.84
C GLU A 51 22.55 -14.16 0.00
N GLN A 52 22.01 -14.70 -1.10
CA GLN A 52 22.76 -15.58 -2.01
C GLN A 52 23.88 -14.82 -2.72
N PHE A 53 23.58 -13.61 -3.23
CA PHE A 53 24.60 -12.72 -3.80
C PHE A 53 25.70 -12.42 -2.77
N TYR A 54 25.32 -12.13 -1.53
CA TYR A 54 26.26 -11.85 -0.45
C TYR A 54 27.13 -13.06 -0.10
N LYS A 55 26.54 -14.25 0.08
CA LYS A 55 27.29 -15.48 0.38
C LYS A 55 28.36 -15.75 -0.68
N ILE A 56 28.01 -15.60 -1.96
CA ILE A 56 28.98 -15.81 -3.05
C ILE A 56 30.02 -14.69 -3.10
N MET A 57 29.59 -13.45 -2.97
CA MET A 57 30.50 -12.31 -3.07
C MET A 57 31.48 -12.25 -1.88
N ALA A 58 31.06 -12.60 -0.67
CA ALA A 58 31.92 -12.77 0.50
C ALA A 58 32.90 -13.94 0.35
N ARG A 59 32.47 -15.04 -0.28
CA ARG A 59 33.34 -16.17 -0.61
C ARG A 59 34.39 -15.78 -1.65
N ASP A 60 33.99 -15.09 -2.71
CA ASP A 60 34.89 -14.66 -3.78
C ASP A 60 35.83 -13.52 -3.31
N PHE A 61 35.38 -12.67 -2.38
CA PHE A 61 36.23 -11.72 -1.67
C PHE A 61 37.33 -12.44 -0.88
N SER A 62 36.96 -13.42 -0.04
CA SER A 62 37.92 -14.20 0.74
C SER A 62 38.94 -14.93 -0.15
N ARG A 63 38.52 -15.39 -1.34
CA ARG A 63 39.42 -16.03 -2.32
C ARG A 63 40.34 -15.07 -3.05
N LEU A 64 39.94 -13.81 -3.24
CA LEU A 64 40.72 -12.80 -3.93
C LEU A 64 41.75 -12.13 -3.01
N ILE A 65 41.36 -11.87 -1.77
CA ILE A 65 42.17 -11.11 -0.80
C ILE A 65 42.89 -12.03 0.19
N GLY A 66 42.42 -13.27 0.38
CA GLY A 66 43.01 -14.23 1.32
C GLY A 66 42.61 -14.00 2.78
N VAL A 67 41.68 -13.09 3.04
CA VAL A 67 41.16 -12.77 4.37
C VAL A 67 39.64 -12.75 4.37
N THR A 68 39.01 -13.10 5.49
CA THR A 68 37.57 -12.98 5.66
C THR A 68 37.17 -11.50 5.74
N PRO A 69 36.05 -11.09 5.14
CA PRO A 69 35.60 -9.70 5.20
C PRO A 69 35.25 -9.35 6.66
N ASP A 70 35.78 -8.21 7.13
CA ASP A 70 35.44 -7.63 8.42
C ASP A 70 34.03 -7.00 8.40
N HIS A 71 33.56 -6.49 9.53
CA HIS A 71 32.19 -5.98 9.64
C HIS A 71 31.91 -4.83 8.65
N ALA A 72 32.82 -3.87 8.54
CA ALA A 72 32.69 -2.74 7.62
C ALA A 72 32.66 -3.19 6.15
N THR A 73 33.52 -4.14 5.76
CA THR A 73 33.52 -4.72 4.41
C THR A 73 32.22 -5.48 4.13
N LYS A 74 31.70 -6.23 5.11
CA LYS A 74 30.42 -6.97 4.96
C LYS A 74 29.25 -6.02 4.72
N VAL A 75 29.16 -4.93 5.47
CA VAL A 75 28.13 -3.90 5.31
C VAL A 75 28.23 -3.30 3.90
N HIS A 76 29.44 -2.93 3.46
CA HIS A 76 29.62 -2.32 2.14
C HIS A 76 29.38 -3.28 0.97
N LEU A 77 29.67 -4.58 1.14
CA LEU A 77 29.29 -5.60 0.15
C LEU A 77 27.77 -5.73 0.05
N LEU A 78 27.06 -5.75 1.18
CA LEU A 78 25.59 -5.80 1.20
C LEU A 78 24.97 -4.54 0.57
N GLU A 79 25.43 -3.35 0.95
CA GLU A 79 24.96 -2.09 0.38
C GLU A 79 25.18 -2.03 -1.14
N MET A 80 26.33 -2.49 -1.62
CA MET A 80 26.62 -2.55 -3.05
C MET A 80 25.68 -3.54 -3.78
N ILE A 81 25.43 -4.72 -3.19
CA ILE A 81 24.49 -5.72 -3.75
C ILE A 81 23.09 -5.13 -3.82
N MET A 82 22.62 -4.52 -2.72
CA MET A 82 21.31 -3.88 -2.67
C MET A 82 21.20 -2.77 -3.71
N GLN A 83 22.19 -1.87 -3.80
CA GLN A 83 22.17 -0.78 -4.77
C GLN A 83 22.17 -1.28 -6.23
N VAL A 84 22.93 -2.32 -6.56
CA VAL A 84 22.98 -2.87 -7.92
C VAL A 84 21.70 -3.61 -8.27
N ASN A 85 21.18 -4.42 -7.35
CA ASN A 85 19.96 -5.18 -7.58
C ASN A 85 18.70 -4.29 -7.62
N ASP A 86 18.69 -3.20 -6.84
CA ASP A 86 17.60 -2.21 -6.82
C ASP A 86 17.62 -1.29 -8.07
N LYS A 87 18.81 -0.77 -8.43
CA LYS A 87 18.92 0.16 -9.57
C LYS A 87 18.96 -0.53 -10.94
N HIS A 88 19.47 -1.76 -10.99
CA HIS A 88 19.71 -2.51 -12.24
C HIS A 88 19.31 -3.99 -12.13
N PRO A 89 18.05 -4.30 -11.74
CA PRO A 89 17.57 -5.68 -11.61
C PRO A 89 17.71 -6.48 -12.92
N GLU A 90 17.68 -5.81 -14.06
CA GLU A 90 17.85 -6.40 -15.38
C GLU A 90 19.25 -6.97 -15.65
N THR A 91 20.26 -6.63 -14.84
CA THR A 91 21.65 -7.02 -15.10
C THR A 91 21.97 -8.40 -14.53
N TYR A 92 21.80 -8.60 -13.22
CA TYR A 92 22.22 -9.83 -12.53
C TYR A 92 21.04 -10.64 -12.01
N LEU A 93 20.03 -9.97 -11.44
CA LEU A 93 18.87 -10.62 -10.84
C LEU A 93 18.03 -11.33 -11.91
N SER A 94 17.77 -10.68 -13.05
CA SER A 94 17.06 -11.29 -14.19
C SER A 94 17.73 -12.57 -14.71
N THR A 95 19.07 -12.60 -14.76
CA THR A 95 19.84 -13.76 -15.23
C THR A 95 19.81 -14.88 -14.20
N GLY A 96 19.88 -14.56 -12.91
CA GLY A 96 19.76 -15.54 -11.83
C GLY A 96 18.36 -16.18 -11.78
N ILE A 97 17.31 -15.38 -12.00
CA ILE A 97 15.94 -15.88 -12.11
C ILE A 97 15.79 -16.75 -13.36
N LYS A 98 16.33 -16.33 -14.51
CA LYS A 98 16.37 -17.16 -15.71
C LYS A 98 16.98 -18.53 -15.45
N ASN A 99 18.12 -18.58 -14.77
CA ASN A 99 18.78 -19.83 -14.45
C ASN A 99 17.94 -20.71 -13.52
N ALA A 100 17.22 -20.11 -12.56
CA ALA A 100 16.30 -20.83 -11.68
C ALA A 100 15.17 -21.49 -12.47
N VAL A 101 14.61 -20.75 -13.41
CA VAL A 101 13.54 -21.19 -14.32
C VAL A 101 14.02 -22.28 -15.25
N ASP A 102 15.19 -22.09 -15.88
CA ASP A 102 15.80 -23.09 -16.76
C ASP A 102 16.17 -24.38 -15.99
N ALA A 103 16.60 -24.28 -14.73
CA ALA A 103 16.85 -25.43 -13.88
C ALA A 103 15.56 -26.19 -13.53
N PHE A 104 14.49 -25.45 -13.24
CA PHE A 104 13.17 -26.02 -12.93
C PHE A 104 12.53 -26.73 -14.12
N PHE A 105 12.57 -26.14 -15.32
CA PHE A 105 12.05 -26.81 -16.50
C PHE A 105 12.85 -28.07 -16.85
N LYS A 106 14.17 -28.05 -16.65
CA LYS A 106 15.01 -29.26 -16.79
C LYS A 106 14.66 -30.35 -15.78
N SER A 107 14.20 -30.00 -14.58
CA SER A 107 13.76 -31.00 -13.59
C SER A 107 12.34 -31.53 -13.83
N THR A 108 11.52 -30.85 -14.64
CA THR A 108 10.10 -31.18 -14.83
C THR A 108 9.82 -32.10 -16.03
N GLY A 109 10.81 -32.37 -16.89
CA GLY A 109 10.71 -33.36 -17.97
C GLY A 109 9.65 -33.01 -19.03
N ASP A 110 8.85 -34.01 -19.45
CA ASP A 110 7.88 -33.91 -20.56
C ASP A 110 6.66 -33.01 -20.28
N ASN A 111 6.48 -32.52 -19.05
CA ASN A 111 5.41 -31.59 -18.66
C ASN A 111 5.84 -30.10 -18.70
N ALA A 112 6.98 -29.80 -19.34
CA ALA A 112 7.56 -28.46 -19.34
C ALA A 112 6.67 -27.40 -20.02
N ASP A 113 5.91 -27.76 -21.06
CA ASP A 113 5.08 -26.80 -21.81
C ASP A 113 3.81 -26.40 -21.03
N GLU A 114 3.15 -27.35 -20.36
CA GLU A 114 2.01 -27.05 -19.48
C GLU A 114 2.44 -26.26 -18.24
N ALA A 115 3.59 -26.60 -17.66
CA ALA A 115 4.18 -25.82 -16.58
C ALA A 115 4.51 -24.39 -17.05
N ARG A 116 4.99 -24.22 -18.29
CA ARG A 116 5.32 -22.91 -18.86
C ARG A 116 4.09 -22.04 -19.06
N GLU A 117 2.98 -22.58 -19.55
CA GLU A 117 1.71 -21.85 -19.67
C GLU A 117 1.13 -21.46 -18.31
N MET A 118 1.15 -22.38 -17.34
CA MET A 118 0.70 -22.09 -15.98
C MET A 118 1.50 -20.95 -15.35
N ILE A 119 2.82 -20.94 -15.55
CA ILE A 119 3.72 -19.90 -15.05
C ILE A 119 3.44 -18.57 -15.73
N VAL A 120 3.32 -18.54 -17.06
CA VAL A 120 2.98 -17.31 -17.79
C VAL A 120 1.65 -16.73 -17.31
N ARG A 121 0.65 -17.58 -17.03
CA ARG A 121 -0.63 -17.17 -16.46
C ARG A 121 -0.48 -16.59 -15.05
N MET A 122 0.23 -17.28 -14.16
CA MET A 122 0.46 -16.79 -12.79
C MET A 122 1.21 -15.46 -12.77
N VAL A 123 2.20 -15.26 -13.65
CA VAL A 123 2.94 -14.00 -13.76
C VAL A 123 2.06 -12.89 -14.35
N LYS A 124 1.22 -13.18 -15.37
CA LYS A 124 0.24 -12.21 -15.91
C LYS A 124 -0.84 -11.80 -14.91
N GLU A 125 -1.15 -12.67 -13.96
CA GLU A 125 -2.11 -12.44 -12.88
C GLU A 125 -1.48 -11.79 -11.64
N GLY A 126 -0.21 -11.36 -11.71
CA GLY A 126 0.50 -10.73 -10.59
C GLY A 126 0.83 -11.69 -9.44
N ARG A 127 0.81 -13.01 -9.69
CA ARG A 127 1.12 -14.08 -8.72
C ARG A 127 2.57 -14.57 -8.84
N THR A 128 3.46 -13.75 -9.39
CA THR A 128 4.89 -14.05 -9.61
C THR A 128 5.59 -14.49 -8.32
N ALA A 129 5.30 -13.82 -7.19
CA ALA A 129 5.86 -14.15 -5.88
C ALA A 129 5.45 -15.55 -5.42
N MET A 130 4.17 -15.90 -5.55
CA MET A 130 3.63 -17.22 -5.16
C MET A 130 4.23 -18.36 -6.02
N TRP A 131 4.48 -18.09 -7.30
CA TRP A 131 5.16 -19.04 -8.17
C TRP A 131 6.65 -19.22 -7.79
N LEU A 132 7.37 -18.13 -7.54
CA LEU A 132 8.77 -18.18 -7.11
C LEU A 132 8.89 -18.88 -5.75
N GLU A 133 8.00 -18.60 -4.79
CA GLU A 133 7.91 -19.31 -3.51
C GLU A 133 7.64 -20.80 -3.70
N GLY A 134 6.76 -21.17 -4.64
CA GLY A 134 6.50 -22.56 -5.03
C GLY A 134 7.73 -23.28 -5.62
N MET A 135 8.71 -22.53 -6.12
CA MET A 135 10.01 -23.04 -6.57
C MET A 135 11.06 -23.07 -5.45
N GLY A 136 10.67 -22.79 -4.20
CA GLY A 136 11.58 -22.68 -3.05
C GLY A 136 12.39 -21.38 -3.04
N ILE A 137 11.95 -20.36 -3.77
CA ILE A 137 12.59 -19.07 -3.89
C ILE A 137 11.88 -18.08 -2.97
N GLU A 138 12.51 -17.75 -1.85
CA GLU A 138 12.03 -16.70 -0.95
C GLU A 138 12.43 -15.34 -1.52
N VAL A 139 11.46 -14.57 -2.04
CA VAL A 139 11.72 -13.28 -2.70
C VAL A 139 11.30 -12.16 -1.77
N ASP A 140 12.23 -11.25 -1.47
CA ASP A 140 11.91 -10.01 -0.75
C ASP A 140 10.98 -9.16 -1.63
N ALA A 141 9.92 -8.58 -1.07
CA ALA A 141 8.96 -7.76 -1.81
C ALA A 141 9.62 -6.58 -2.55
N ARG A 142 10.81 -6.15 -2.10
CA ARG A 142 11.63 -5.12 -2.75
C ARG A 142 12.38 -5.60 -4.00
N THR A 143 12.55 -6.91 -4.17
CA THR A 143 13.27 -7.50 -5.32
C THR A 143 12.38 -7.78 -6.54
N LEU A 144 11.05 -7.80 -6.39
CA LEU A 144 10.09 -7.94 -7.50
C LEU A 144 9.57 -6.56 -7.93
N THR A 145 10.42 -5.82 -8.64
CA THR A 145 9.95 -4.63 -9.37
C THR A 145 9.21 -5.06 -10.64
N GLY A 146 8.27 -4.26 -11.16
CA GLY A 146 7.56 -4.59 -12.42
C GLY A 146 8.50 -4.85 -13.62
N ARG A 147 9.75 -4.38 -13.56
CA ARG A 147 10.81 -4.69 -14.54
C ARG A 147 11.36 -6.12 -14.43
N VAL A 148 11.42 -6.68 -13.22
CA VAL A 148 11.79 -8.09 -12.97
C VAL A 148 10.69 -9.00 -13.46
N GLU A 149 9.43 -8.64 -13.20
CA GLU A 149 8.27 -9.39 -13.70
C GLU A 149 8.21 -9.38 -15.24
N GLN A 150 8.43 -8.22 -15.88
CA GLN A 150 8.55 -8.15 -17.34
C GLN A 150 9.75 -8.95 -17.89
N ALA A 151 10.87 -9.02 -17.17
CA ALA A 151 12.00 -9.85 -17.57
C ALA A 151 11.65 -11.35 -17.48
N ILE A 152 10.97 -11.77 -16.42
CA ILE A 152 10.45 -13.13 -16.23
C ILE A 152 9.47 -13.47 -17.38
N ILE A 153 8.50 -12.60 -17.69
CA ILE A 153 7.55 -12.79 -18.79
C ILE A 153 8.28 -13.01 -20.12
N ARG A 154 9.27 -12.17 -20.44
CA ARG A 154 10.06 -12.30 -21.68
C ARG A 154 10.83 -13.62 -21.76
N ILE A 155 11.33 -14.10 -20.62
CA ILE A 155 12.04 -15.38 -20.50
C ILE A 155 11.05 -16.56 -20.67
N THR A 156 9.90 -16.50 -20.01
CA THR A 156 8.86 -17.54 -20.04
C THR A 156 8.07 -17.57 -21.35
N GLU A 157 8.04 -16.49 -22.13
CA GLU A 157 7.45 -16.47 -23.48
C GLU A 157 8.47 -16.85 -24.56
N GLY A 158 9.76 -16.99 -24.23
CA GLY A 158 10.79 -17.51 -25.13
C GLY A 158 11.37 -16.48 -26.10
N GLN A 159 11.10 -15.20 -25.88
CA GLN A 159 11.72 -14.14 -26.66
C GLN A 159 13.18 -13.99 -26.22
N LYS A 160 14.11 -14.38 -27.09
CA LYS A 160 15.54 -14.12 -26.91
C LYS A 160 15.73 -12.62 -26.69
N LEU A 161 16.15 -12.23 -25.48
CA LEU A 161 16.62 -10.87 -25.19
C LEU A 161 17.73 -10.52 -26.18
N ARG A 162 17.41 -9.68 -27.17
CA ARG A 162 18.39 -9.09 -28.08
C ARG A 162 19.32 -8.24 -27.22
N ALA A 163 20.63 -8.50 -27.31
CA ALA A 163 21.64 -7.73 -26.60
C ALA A 163 21.46 -6.22 -26.85
N PRO A 164 21.70 -5.36 -25.84
CA PRO A 164 21.62 -3.92 -26.02
C PRO A 164 22.62 -3.48 -27.11
N PRO A 165 22.27 -2.53 -28.00
CA PRO A 165 23.26 -1.96 -28.89
C PRO A 165 24.35 -1.24 -28.07
N PRO A 166 25.62 -1.26 -28.53
CA PRO A 166 26.71 -0.62 -27.80
C PRO A 166 26.45 0.89 -27.65
N ARG A 167 26.64 1.37 -26.42
CA ARG A 167 26.60 2.80 -26.03
C ARG A 167 27.38 3.65 -27.02
N ARG A 168 26.69 4.58 -27.68
CA ARG A 168 27.36 5.74 -28.31
C ARG A 168 27.76 6.73 -27.22
N GLU A 169 29.04 7.05 -27.20
CA GLU A 169 29.65 8.03 -26.31
C GLU A 169 28.96 9.39 -26.36
N ASN A 170 28.79 9.97 -25.18
CA ASN A 170 28.41 11.35 -24.95
C ASN A 170 29.39 12.31 -25.66
N ARG A 171 28.96 12.93 -26.76
CA ARG A 171 29.61 14.14 -27.28
C ARG A 171 28.99 15.38 -26.64
N LYS A 172 29.76 15.96 -25.73
CA LYS A 172 29.69 17.32 -25.19
C LYS A 172 29.05 18.31 -26.18
N ARG A 173 27.89 18.87 -25.84
CA ARG A 173 27.40 20.11 -26.47
C ARG A 173 27.90 21.32 -25.68
N ARG A 174 28.61 22.17 -26.41
CA ARG A 174 29.21 23.43 -26.00
C ARG A 174 28.14 24.44 -25.58
N SER A 175 28.45 25.16 -24.51
CA SER A 175 27.92 26.49 -24.19
C SER A 175 28.09 27.47 -25.36
N ARG A 176 27.06 28.29 -25.61
CA ARG A 176 27.21 29.65 -26.16
C ARG A 176 25.99 30.54 -25.88
N ARG A 177 26.25 31.56 -25.05
CA ARG A 177 25.83 32.98 -25.05
C ARG A 177 24.46 33.38 -25.63
N GLY A 178 23.70 34.12 -24.82
CA GLY A 178 22.48 34.83 -25.22
C GLY A 178 22.69 36.27 -25.71
N VAL A 179 21.58 36.92 -26.05
CA VAL A 179 21.27 38.37 -26.04
C VAL A 179 19.71 38.53 -26.03
N PRO A 180 19.08 39.72 -25.88
CA PRO A 180 18.06 39.95 -24.85
C PRO A 180 16.65 40.34 -25.37
N MET A 181 15.69 40.32 -24.43
CA MET A 181 14.44 41.09 -24.27
C MET A 181 13.80 41.80 -25.48
N ILE A 182 12.51 41.50 -25.72
CA ILE A 182 11.50 42.50 -26.14
C ILE A 182 10.22 42.25 -25.33
N GLY A 183 9.79 43.27 -24.59
CA GLY A 183 8.57 43.27 -23.80
C GLY A 183 7.31 43.44 -24.65
N VAL A 184 6.20 42.90 -24.16
CA VAL A 184 4.86 43.18 -24.70
C VAL A 184 3.92 43.46 -23.53
N SER A 185 3.16 44.53 -23.73
CA SER A 185 2.37 45.30 -22.78
C SER A 185 1.41 44.53 -21.88
N GLN A 186 1.44 44.90 -20.60
CA GLN A 186 0.29 44.82 -19.72
C GLN A 186 -0.81 45.73 -20.26
N THR A 187 -1.94 45.15 -20.63
CA THR A 187 -3.21 45.88 -20.66
C THR A 187 -4.00 45.46 -19.43
N SER A 188 -4.14 46.42 -18.53
CA SER A 188 -4.99 46.39 -17.35
C SER A 188 -6.44 46.24 -17.78
N VAL A 189 -7.03 45.10 -17.48
CA VAL A 189 -8.48 44.96 -17.34
C VAL A 189 -8.75 44.93 -15.85
N GLU A 190 -9.51 45.91 -15.37
CA GLU A 190 -9.98 46.02 -14.00
C GLU A 190 -10.72 44.72 -13.60
N PRO A 191 -10.33 44.07 -12.49
CA PRO A 191 -11.12 42.98 -11.95
C PRO A 191 -12.36 43.58 -11.28
N SER A 192 -13.52 43.32 -11.86
CA SER A 192 -14.82 43.49 -11.19
C SER A 192 -14.85 42.66 -9.90
N ALA A 193 -15.28 43.30 -8.83
CA ALA A 193 -15.33 42.79 -7.46
C ALA A 193 -16.14 41.49 -7.31
N ASP A 194 -15.66 40.65 -6.38
CA ASP A 194 -16.39 39.66 -5.58
C ASP A 194 -17.11 38.51 -6.30
N GLU A 195 -16.34 37.59 -6.90
CA GLU A 195 -16.67 36.16 -6.78
C GLU A 195 -15.77 35.60 -5.68
N ALA A 196 -16.33 35.33 -4.50
CA ALA A 196 -15.63 34.58 -3.45
C ALA A 196 -15.05 33.31 -4.11
N ALA A 197 -13.73 33.16 -4.06
CA ALA A 197 -13.08 31.98 -4.62
C ALA A 197 -13.72 30.75 -3.98
N ASP A 198 -14.34 29.88 -4.80
CA ASP A 198 -14.90 28.62 -4.30
C ASP A 198 -13.84 27.91 -3.47
N PRO A 199 -14.12 27.54 -2.21
CA PRO A 199 -13.16 26.83 -1.38
C PRO A 199 -12.84 25.46 -1.98
N SER A 200 -11.69 24.91 -1.58
CA SER A 200 -11.30 23.52 -1.89
C SER A 200 -12.46 22.57 -1.64
N VAL A 201 -12.62 21.56 -2.51
CA VAL A 201 -13.68 20.56 -2.33
C VAL A 201 -13.40 19.62 -1.15
N TYR A 202 -12.12 19.46 -0.78
CA TYR A 202 -11.75 18.73 0.41
C TYR A 202 -12.08 19.53 1.66
N GLU A 203 -12.82 18.91 2.58
CA GLU A 203 -13.00 19.46 3.93
C GLU A 203 -11.62 19.63 4.61
N PRO A 204 -11.44 20.71 5.40
CA PRO A 204 -10.19 20.96 6.08
C PRO A 204 -9.91 19.86 7.11
N ALA A 205 -8.63 19.73 7.47
CA ALA A 205 -8.24 18.87 8.57
C ALA A 205 -8.98 19.30 9.86
N PRO A 206 -9.26 18.35 10.78
CA PRO A 206 -9.89 18.67 12.05
C PRO A 206 -9.11 19.74 12.81
N THR A 207 -9.85 20.68 13.42
CA THR A 207 -9.27 21.73 14.27
C THR A 207 -8.64 21.15 15.54
N GLU A 208 -7.78 21.90 16.21
CA GLU A 208 -7.17 21.45 17.47
C GLU A 208 -8.21 21.14 18.55
N GLU A 209 -9.31 21.89 18.60
CA GLU A 209 -10.43 21.66 19.52
C GLU A 209 -11.15 20.35 19.20
N GLU A 210 -11.49 20.10 17.93
CA GLU A 210 -12.08 18.83 17.48
C GLU A 210 -11.15 17.65 17.76
N GLN A 211 -9.84 17.82 17.57
CA GLN A 211 -8.86 16.78 17.86
C GLN A 211 -8.80 16.46 19.36
N ALA A 212 -8.77 17.48 20.21
CA ALA A 212 -8.77 17.32 21.66
C ALA A 212 -10.06 16.63 22.15
N GLN A 213 -11.21 17.06 21.62
CA GLN A 213 -12.49 16.42 21.91
C GLN A 213 -12.48 14.95 21.50
N ARG A 214 -12.02 14.63 20.28
CA ARG A 214 -11.95 13.25 19.80
C ARG A 214 -11.05 12.36 20.66
N ILE A 215 -9.91 12.87 21.12
CA ILE A 215 -9.02 12.14 22.03
C ILE A 215 -9.68 11.90 23.39
N ALA A 216 -10.40 12.88 23.93
CA ALA A 216 -11.12 12.73 25.19
C ALA A 216 -12.26 11.71 25.08
N GLU A 217 -13.03 11.76 23.98
CA GLU A 217 -14.10 10.81 23.69
C GLU A 217 -13.57 9.38 23.50
N GLU A 218 -12.46 9.22 22.78
CA GLU A 218 -11.84 7.89 22.62
C GLU A 218 -11.31 7.36 23.95
N LYS A 219 -10.65 8.18 24.76
CA LYS A 219 -10.19 7.76 26.08
C LYS A 219 -11.35 7.26 26.96
N ALA A 220 -12.45 8.02 27.02
CA ALA A 220 -13.62 7.64 27.80
C ALA A 220 -14.24 6.32 27.29
N ARG A 221 -14.35 6.16 25.97
CA ARG A 221 -14.89 4.94 25.35
C ARG A 221 -13.97 3.73 25.56
N THR A 222 -12.66 3.91 25.43
CA THR A 222 -11.67 2.86 25.67
C THR A 222 -11.71 2.41 27.13
N GLU A 223 -11.86 3.31 28.09
CA GLU A 223 -12.04 2.95 29.51
C GLU A 223 -13.33 2.16 29.76
N GLU A 224 -14.46 2.58 29.15
CA GLU A 224 -15.74 1.86 29.22
C GLU A 224 -15.61 0.43 28.67
N LEU A 225 -15.13 0.30 27.44
CA LEU A 225 -14.98 -0.99 26.76
C LEU A 225 -13.97 -1.90 27.44
N ALA A 226 -12.84 -1.36 27.90
CA ALA A 226 -11.87 -2.14 28.67
C ALA A 226 -12.48 -2.69 29.97
N GLY A 227 -13.36 -1.91 30.62
CA GLY A 227 -14.12 -2.37 31.78
C GLY A 227 -15.02 -3.56 31.46
N GLU A 228 -15.79 -3.50 30.37
CA GLU A 228 -16.63 -4.62 29.94
C GLU A 228 -15.81 -5.85 29.53
N GLU A 229 -14.75 -5.66 28.74
CA GLU A 229 -13.91 -6.75 28.26
C GLU A 229 -13.11 -7.41 29.41
N LEU A 230 -12.69 -6.65 30.43
CA LEU A 230 -12.09 -7.22 31.64
C LEU A 230 -13.07 -8.12 32.41
N GLN A 231 -14.37 -7.83 32.38
CA GLN A 231 -15.38 -8.71 32.97
C GLN A 231 -15.57 -10.00 32.16
N ARG A 232 -15.40 -9.93 30.83
CA ARG A 232 -15.46 -11.10 29.92
C ARG A 232 -14.16 -11.91 29.92
N ALA A 233 -13.03 -11.30 30.28
CA ALA A 233 -11.69 -11.86 30.23
C ALA A 233 -11.51 -13.27 30.83
N PRO A 234 -12.18 -13.66 31.95
CA PRO A 234 -12.06 -15.03 32.49
C PRO A 234 -12.44 -16.13 31.47
N ARG A 235 -13.38 -15.83 30.56
CA ARG A 235 -13.82 -16.76 29.51
C ARG A 235 -12.82 -16.83 28.35
N ASN A 236 -12.02 -15.77 28.15
CA ASN A 236 -11.18 -15.58 26.99
C ASN A 236 -9.69 -15.89 27.24
N LEU A 237 -9.30 -16.27 28.47
CA LEU A 237 -7.92 -16.54 28.83
C LEU A 237 -7.22 -17.56 27.91
N GLY A 238 -7.97 -18.57 27.43
CA GLY A 238 -7.46 -19.56 26.47
C GLY A 238 -7.06 -18.91 25.13
N SER A 239 -7.90 -18.01 24.62
CA SER A 239 -7.63 -17.24 23.40
C SER A 239 -6.43 -16.29 23.57
N TYR A 240 -6.32 -15.58 24.71
CA TYR A 240 -5.16 -14.72 24.98
C TYR A 240 -3.84 -15.49 25.02
N MET A 241 -3.86 -16.73 25.52
CA MET A 241 -2.70 -17.62 25.47
C MET A 241 -2.33 -18.01 24.03
N GLN A 242 -3.31 -18.40 23.21
CA GLN A 242 -3.09 -18.76 21.80
C GLN A 242 -2.52 -17.59 20.99
N GLN A 243 -2.98 -16.37 21.29
CA GLN A 243 -2.50 -15.13 20.70
C GLN A 243 -1.11 -14.70 21.21
N LYS A 244 -0.53 -15.45 22.16
CA LYS A 244 0.73 -15.13 22.87
C LYS A 244 0.69 -13.78 23.60
N LEU A 245 -0.51 -13.31 23.93
CA LEU A 245 -0.72 -12.12 24.75
C LEU A 245 -0.48 -12.43 26.22
N LEU A 246 -0.77 -13.67 26.65
CA LEU A 246 -0.46 -14.20 27.98
C LEU A 246 0.33 -15.51 27.87
N SER A 247 1.19 -15.78 28.86
CA SER A 247 1.86 -17.08 29.00
C SER A 247 0.96 -18.12 29.67
N GLU A 248 1.30 -19.40 29.53
CA GLU A 248 0.59 -20.50 30.20
C GLU A 248 0.61 -20.37 31.74
N GLU A 249 1.74 -19.91 32.30
CA GLU A 249 1.88 -19.61 33.72
C GLU A 249 0.97 -18.44 34.13
N GLU A 250 0.97 -17.35 33.36
CA GLU A 250 0.12 -16.18 33.60
C GLU A 250 -1.37 -16.56 33.59
N VAL A 251 -1.80 -17.39 32.63
CA VAL A 251 -3.18 -17.89 32.55
C VAL A 251 -3.53 -18.80 33.72
N THR A 252 -2.61 -19.65 34.15
CA THR A 252 -2.84 -20.55 35.28
C THR A 252 -3.05 -19.76 36.57
N ASP A 253 -2.23 -18.73 36.80
CA ASP A 253 -2.36 -17.89 37.99
C ASP A 253 -3.59 -16.98 37.94
N LEU A 254 -3.94 -16.45 36.76
CA LEU A 254 -5.21 -15.74 36.57
C LEU A 254 -6.42 -16.64 36.85
N LYS A 255 -6.42 -17.90 36.39
CA LYS A 255 -7.48 -18.87 36.70
C LYS A 255 -7.60 -19.13 38.20
N LYS A 256 -6.48 -19.19 38.94
CA LYS A 256 -6.50 -19.32 40.41
C LYS A 256 -7.13 -18.09 41.07
N LEU A 257 -6.73 -16.89 40.65
CA LEU A 257 -7.28 -15.63 41.17
C LEU A 257 -8.79 -15.53 40.94
N TYR A 258 -9.25 -15.78 39.71
CA TYR A 258 -10.68 -15.79 39.40
C TYR A 258 -11.43 -16.91 40.12
N GLY A 259 -10.79 -18.06 40.36
CA GLY A 259 -11.35 -19.13 41.18
C GLY A 259 -11.59 -18.70 42.62
N ILE A 260 -10.66 -17.93 43.22
CA ILE A 260 -10.82 -17.36 44.57
C ILE A 260 -11.99 -16.36 44.57
N ASP A 261 -12.02 -15.44 43.61
CA ASP A 261 -13.07 -14.41 43.51
C ASP A 261 -14.47 -15.04 43.32
N LYS A 262 -14.56 -16.11 42.53
CA LYS A 262 -15.81 -16.86 42.35
C LYS A 262 -16.26 -17.53 43.65
N ARG A 263 -15.36 -18.21 44.37
CA ARG A 263 -15.68 -18.86 45.66
C ARG A 263 -16.14 -17.85 46.71
N LEU A 264 -15.54 -16.65 46.71
CA LEU A 264 -15.95 -15.54 47.57
C LEU A 264 -17.36 -15.03 47.18
N ALA A 265 -17.64 -14.85 45.89
CA ALA A 265 -18.94 -14.41 45.40
C ALA A 265 -20.06 -15.44 45.66
N ASP A 266 -19.73 -16.74 45.54
CA ASP A 266 -20.63 -17.86 45.84
C ASP A 266 -20.82 -18.07 47.36
N GLY A 267 -20.06 -17.35 48.20
CA GLY A 267 -20.12 -17.43 49.66
C GLY A 267 -19.47 -18.69 50.25
N GLU A 268 -18.66 -19.41 49.47
CA GLU A 268 -17.94 -20.61 49.91
C GLU A 268 -16.76 -20.29 50.84
N ILE A 269 -16.21 -19.08 50.72
CA ILE A 269 -15.12 -18.56 51.56
C ILE A 269 -15.46 -17.15 52.02
N ASP A 270 -14.93 -16.74 53.16
CA ASP A 270 -15.05 -15.37 53.64
C ASP A 270 -13.94 -14.46 53.09
N GLU A 271 -14.09 -13.14 53.29
CA GLU A 271 -13.12 -12.14 52.82
C GLU A 271 -11.71 -12.35 53.43
N THR A 272 -11.63 -12.89 54.65
CA THR A 272 -10.34 -13.12 55.31
C THR A 272 -9.60 -14.30 54.69
N GLU A 273 -10.32 -15.37 54.35
CA GLU A 273 -9.79 -16.54 53.67
C GLU A 273 -9.44 -16.22 52.22
N ALA A 274 -10.28 -15.46 51.51
CA ALA A 274 -9.99 -14.98 50.16
C ALA A 274 -8.70 -14.14 50.12
N ASN A 275 -8.52 -13.21 51.06
CA ASN A 275 -7.31 -12.39 51.13
C ASN A 275 -6.06 -13.21 51.50
N ARG A 276 -6.21 -14.24 52.34
CA ARG A 276 -5.12 -15.18 52.61
C ARG A 276 -4.70 -15.93 51.35
N LEU A 277 -5.66 -16.47 50.60
CA LEU A 277 -5.41 -17.19 49.33
C LEU A 277 -4.81 -16.28 48.26
N ARG A 278 -5.31 -15.04 48.13
CA ARG A 278 -4.71 -14.03 47.22
C ARG A 278 -3.26 -13.73 47.61
N SER A 279 -2.95 -13.67 48.90
CA SER A 279 -1.60 -13.37 49.42
C SER A 279 -0.57 -14.47 49.15
N GLU A 280 -1.00 -15.69 48.82
CA GLU A 280 -0.11 -16.76 48.34
C GLU A 280 0.50 -16.38 46.97
N ILE A 281 -0.18 -15.52 46.21
CA ILE A 281 0.36 -14.86 45.02
C ILE A 281 0.85 -13.48 45.44
N SER A 282 2.17 -13.26 45.34
CA SER A 282 2.76 -11.98 45.76
C SER A 282 2.10 -10.79 45.06
N ASP A 283 1.97 -9.67 45.78
CA ASP A 283 1.32 -8.46 45.27
C ASP A 283 1.93 -7.98 43.95
N VAL A 284 3.27 -8.03 43.84
CA VAL A 284 4.01 -7.69 42.63
C VAL A 284 3.60 -8.56 41.43
N VAL A 285 3.39 -9.86 41.67
CA VAL A 285 2.93 -10.78 40.62
C VAL A 285 1.48 -10.47 40.24
N ARG A 286 0.60 -10.17 41.22
CA ARG A 286 -0.79 -9.80 40.92
C ARG A 286 -0.89 -8.52 40.11
N GLU A 287 -0.13 -7.48 40.45
CA GLU A 287 -0.09 -6.23 39.68
C GLU A 287 0.43 -6.47 38.26
N LYS A 288 1.49 -7.27 38.11
CA LYS A 288 2.01 -7.64 36.79
C LYS A 288 0.96 -8.40 35.97
N LEU A 289 0.27 -9.39 36.57
CA LEU A 289 -0.79 -10.15 35.90
C LEU A 289 -1.96 -9.25 35.47
N GLN A 290 -2.38 -8.31 36.32
CA GLN A 290 -3.42 -7.33 35.97
C GLN A 290 -2.98 -6.41 34.82
N SER A 291 -1.73 -5.94 34.83
CA SER A 291 -1.19 -5.13 33.73
C SER A 291 -1.18 -5.91 32.42
N ARG A 292 -0.70 -7.15 32.44
CA ARG A 292 -0.63 -8.04 31.27
C ARG A 292 -2.01 -8.40 30.74
N LEU A 293 -2.97 -8.61 31.64
CA LEU A 293 -4.36 -8.84 31.26
C LEU A 293 -4.98 -7.62 30.59
N ARG A 294 -4.73 -6.41 31.12
CA ARG A 294 -5.18 -5.16 30.50
C ARG A 294 -4.60 -5.00 29.10
N GLU A 295 -3.31 -5.21 28.92
CA GLU A 295 -2.68 -5.18 27.58
C GLU A 295 -3.32 -6.18 26.61
N ALA A 296 -3.67 -7.38 27.09
CA ALA A 296 -4.33 -8.40 26.26
C ALA A 296 -5.75 -7.98 25.86
N VAL A 297 -6.49 -7.36 26.79
CA VAL A 297 -7.83 -6.81 26.56
C VAL A 297 -7.79 -5.60 25.64
N ASP A 298 -6.81 -4.71 25.79
CA ASP A 298 -6.67 -3.50 24.98
C ASP A 298 -6.59 -3.82 23.48
N ASN A 299 -6.01 -4.98 23.13
CA ASN A 299 -5.97 -5.45 21.75
C ASN A 299 -7.38 -5.63 21.15
N SER A 300 -8.32 -6.32 21.83
CA SER A 300 -9.69 -6.46 21.33
C SER A 300 -10.44 -5.13 21.35
N VAL A 301 -10.25 -4.33 22.40
CA VAL A 301 -10.88 -3.01 22.56
C VAL A 301 -10.53 -2.08 21.40
N HIS A 302 -9.28 -2.07 20.92
CA HIS A 302 -8.90 -1.26 19.76
C HIS A 302 -9.66 -1.64 18.49
N TYR A 303 -9.83 -2.93 18.19
CA TYR A 303 -10.61 -3.38 17.04
C TYR A 303 -12.09 -3.07 17.18
N ILE A 304 -12.68 -3.27 18.37
CA ILE A 304 -14.09 -2.94 18.65
C ILE A 304 -14.32 -1.44 18.43
N ASN A 305 -13.47 -0.58 18.99
CA ASN A 305 -13.56 0.87 18.82
C ASN A 305 -13.49 1.29 17.34
N VAL A 306 -12.59 0.69 16.57
CA VAL A 306 -12.47 0.96 15.14
C VAL A 306 -13.71 0.49 14.38
N PHE A 307 -14.21 -0.71 14.67
CA PHE A 307 -15.43 -1.23 14.04
C PHE A 307 -16.61 -0.29 14.30
N GLU A 308 -16.83 0.12 15.56
CA GLU A 308 -17.88 1.07 15.90
C GLU A 308 -17.70 2.43 15.23
N ALA A 309 -16.46 2.90 15.04
CA ALA A 309 -16.20 4.14 14.30
C ALA A 309 -16.52 3.97 12.80
N LEU A 310 -16.15 2.85 12.18
CA LEU A 310 -16.51 2.53 10.79
C LEU A 310 -18.04 2.49 10.61
N ARG A 311 -18.80 1.99 11.59
CA ARG A 311 -20.28 2.00 11.57
C ARG A 311 -20.90 3.38 11.49
N ARG A 312 -20.19 4.43 11.93
CA ARG A 312 -20.67 5.81 11.87
C ARG A 312 -20.54 6.43 10.49
N ILE A 313 -19.84 5.77 9.55
CA ILE A 313 -19.91 6.15 8.13
C ILE A 313 -21.37 5.93 7.68
N PRO A 314 -22.01 6.94 7.05
CA PRO A 314 -23.40 6.84 6.60
C PRO A 314 -23.68 5.60 5.72
N ALA A 315 -24.87 5.02 5.86
CA ALA A 315 -25.27 3.80 5.13
C ALA A 315 -25.46 4.03 3.62
N ASP A 316 -25.69 5.26 3.19
CA ASP A 316 -25.69 5.65 1.77
C ASP A 316 -24.27 5.66 1.15
N ARG A 317 -23.26 5.15 1.86
CA ARG A 317 -21.91 4.88 1.33
C ARG A 317 -21.61 3.40 1.18
N ASP A 318 -22.55 2.52 1.52
CA ASP A 318 -22.31 1.07 1.57
C ASP A 318 -21.96 0.51 0.19
N ASN A 319 -22.53 1.03 -0.90
CA ASN A 319 -22.16 0.64 -2.26
C ASN A 319 -20.71 1.04 -2.58
N ALA A 320 -20.31 2.27 -2.20
CA ALA A 320 -18.92 2.69 -2.33
C ALA A 320 -17.95 1.82 -1.51
N LEU A 321 -18.31 1.45 -0.26
CA LEU A 321 -17.50 0.54 0.56
C LEU A 321 -17.38 -0.85 -0.09
N ALA A 322 -18.48 -1.39 -0.62
CA ALA A 322 -18.49 -2.67 -1.33
C ALA A 322 -17.62 -2.63 -2.61
N LEU A 323 -17.66 -1.52 -3.36
CA LEU A 323 -16.81 -1.32 -4.54
C LEU A 323 -15.32 -1.33 -4.15
N LEU A 324 -14.95 -0.66 -3.05
CA LEU A 324 -13.56 -0.67 -2.56
C LEU A 324 -13.09 -2.08 -2.19
N ILE A 325 -13.95 -2.90 -1.56
CA ILE A 325 -13.65 -4.29 -1.23
C ILE A 325 -13.45 -5.12 -2.51
N ARG A 326 -14.42 -5.09 -3.43
CA ARG A 326 -14.40 -5.86 -4.67
C ARG A 326 -13.17 -5.54 -5.53
N HIS A 327 -12.73 -4.29 -5.52
CA HIS A 327 -11.61 -3.81 -6.32
C HIS A 327 -10.37 -3.44 -5.48
N LYS A 328 -10.20 -4.07 -4.31
CA LYS A 328 -9.11 -3.77 -3.37
C LYS A 328 -7.73 -3.70 -4.02
N ASN A 329 -7.42 -4.61 -4.94
CA ASN A 329 -6.10 -4.67 -5.58
C ASN A 329 -5.84 -3.43 -6.45
N GLN A 330 -6.88 -2.91 -7.12
CA GLN A 330 -6.81 -1.69 -7.91
C GLN A 330 -6.74 -0.45 -7.01
N VAL A 331 -7.50 -0.43 -5.91
CA VAL A 331 -7.50 0.66 -4.93
C VAL A 331 -6.12 0.82 -4.29
N THR A 332 -5.47 -0.30 -3.96
CA THR A 332 -4.19 -0.32 -3.23
C THR A 332 -2.95 -0.37 -4.12
N ALA A 333 -3.12 -0.32 -5.45
CA ALA A 333 -1.99 -0.36 -6.36
C ALA A 333 -1.23 0.98 -6.34
N ASP A 334 0.08 0.91 -6.12
CA ASP A 334 0.98 2.06 -6.27
C ASP A 334 1.49 2.22 -7.70
N ASP A 335 1.26 1.22 -8.57
CA ASP A 335 1.69 1.22 -9.97
C ASP A 335 0.82 2.16 -10.81
N PRO A 336 1.38 3.23 -11.40
CA PRO A 336 0.63 4.12 -12.29
C PRO A 336 0.07 3.42 -13.55
N GLU A 337 0.59 2.25 -13.94
CA GLU A 337 0.09 1.46 -15.07
C GLU A 337 -0.99 0.44 -14.68
N VAL A 338 -1.48 0.46 -13.43
CA VAL A 338 -2.54 -0.43 -12.98
C VAL A 338 -3.78 -0.33 -13.88
N ASN A 339 -4.32 -1.48 -14.29
CA ASN A 339 -5.51 -1.51 -15.11
C ASN A 339 -6.77 -1.17 -14.28
N LEU A 340 -7.23 0.07 -14.40
CA LEU A 340 -8.46 0.56 -13.76
C LEU A 340 -9.72 0.44 -14.63
N SER A 341 -9.61 -0.02 -15.87
CA SER A 341 -10.71 0.01 -16.86
C SER A 341 -12.05 -0.54 -16.38
N ILE A 342 -12.04 -1.65 -15.65
CA ILE A 342 -13.26 -2.27 -15.11
C ILE A 342 -13.93 -1.33 -14.09
N VAL A 343 -13.13 -0.76 -13.17
CA VAL A 343 -13.65 0.12 -12.12
C VAL A 343 -14.08 1.46 -12.72
N THR A 344 -13.27 2.01 -13.62
CA THR A 344 -13.59 3.24 -14.37
C THR A 344 -14.91 3.09 -15.13
N ARG A 345 -15.13 1.96 -15.81
CA ARG A 345 -16.39 1.69 -16.51
C ARG A 345 -17.58 1.65 -15.55
N THR A 346 -17.43 0.93 -14.44
CA THR A 346 -18.49 0.84 -13.41
C THR A 346 -18.85 2.23 -12.88
N LEU A 347 -17.85 3.06 -12.61
CA LEU A 347 -18.04 4.42 -12.09
C LEU A 347 -18.53 5.44 -13.13
N ASP A 348 -18.31 5.23 -14.42
CA ASP A 348 -18.85 6.10 -15.48
C ASP A 348 -20.31 5.74 -15.83
N GLU A 349 -20.70 4.47 -15.62
CA GLU A 349 -22.09 3.98 -15.78
C GLU A 349 -22.98 4.32 -14.56
N ASP A 350 -22.39 4.42 -13.35
CA ASP A 350 -23.10 4.69 -12.09
C ASP A 350 -22.67 6.04 -11.47
N GLU A 351 -23.41 7.11 -11.82
CA GLU A 351 -23.14 8.46 -11.29
C GLU A 351 -23.34 8.57 -9.78
N GLU A 352 -24.27 7.81 -9.20
CA GLU A 352 -24.59 7.85 -7.77
C GLU A 352 -23.42 7.28 -6.98
N LEU A 353 -22.94 6.10 -7.37
CA LEU A 353 -21.77 5.46 -6.78
C LEU A 353 -20.50 6.33 -6.86
N LEU A 354 -20.31 7.03 -7.98
CA LEU A 354 -19.19 7.97 -8.13
C LEU A 354 -19.32 9.19 -7.20
N ASP A 355 -20.53 9.67 -6.93
CA ASP A 355 -20.79 10.74 -5.96
C ASP A 355 -20.63 10.26 -4.50
N GLU A 356 -21.05 9.04 -4.18
CA GLU A 356 -20.80 8.40 -2.87
C GLU A 356 -19.29 8.29 -2.59
N LEU A 357 -18.54 7.70 -3.52
CA LEU A 357 -17.08 7.52 -3.39
C LEU A 357 -16.36 8.87 -3.33
N GLY A 358 -16.85 9.84 -4.09
CA GLY A 358 -16.39 11.21 -4.05
C GLY A 358 -16.59 11.89 -2.71
N THR A 359 -17.72 11.65 -2.04
CA THR A 359 -18.03 12.19 -0.71
C THR A 359 -17.03 11.67 0.34
N LEU A 360 -16.69 10.39 0.26
CA LEU A 360 -15.65 9.77 1.09
C LEU A 360 -14.26 10.41 0.83
N MET A 361 -13.88 10.56 -0.45
CA MET A 361 -12.59 11.16 -0.85
C MET A 361 -12.44 12.63 -0.43
N GLU A 362 -13.54 13.38 -0.52
CA GLU A 362 -13.60 14.81 -0.17
C GLU A 362 -13.67 15.04 1.34
N ARG A 363 -13.69 13.96 2.14
CA ARG A 363 -13.70 13.98 3.62
C ARG A 363 -14.93 14.67 4.20
N LYS A 364 -16.06 14.61 3.49
CA LYS A 364 -17.31 15.19 3.96
C LYS A 364 -17.86 14.46 5.18
N ASP A 365 -17.62 13.15 5.24
CA ASP A 365 -17.94 12.35 6.41
C ASP A 365 -16.93 12.58 7.53
N HIS A 366 -17.44 12.79 8.75
CA HIS A 366 -16.61 13.12 9.93
C HIS A 366 -15.51 12.08 10.17
N GLU A 367 -15.85 10.80 10.08
CA GLU A 367 -14.90 9.69 10.29
C GLU A 367 -13.83 9.62 9.18
N MET A 368 -14.15 10.00 7.94
CA MET A 368 -13.16 10.13 6.86
C MET A 368 -12.17 11.27 7.12
N ARG A 369 -12.65 12.38 7.69
CA ARG A 369 -11.79 13.49 8.18
C ARG A 369 -10.85 13.04 9.30
N MET A 370 -11.38 12.29 10.28
CA MET A 370 -10.57 11.74 11.38
C MET A 370 -9.49 10.79 10.85
N MET A 371 -9.85 9.91 9.91
CA MET A 371 -8.93 8.96 9.30
C MET A 371 -7.84 9.66 8.48
N ALA A 372 -8.20 10.70 7.70
CA ALA A 372 -7.24 11.51 6.94
C ALA A 372 -6.20 12.21 7.83
N ALA A 373 -6.60 12.58 9.05
CA ALA A 373 -5.72 13.18 10.06
C ALA A 373 -5.00 12.15 10.95
N ASN A 374 -5.14 10.85 10.66
CA ASN A 374 -4.58 9.76 11.47
C ASN A 374 -4.99 9.82 12.96
N MET A 375 -6.24 10.23 13.22
CA MET A 375 -6.80 10.35 14.56
C MET A 375 -7.30 8.99 15.10
N PRO A 376 -7.40 8.82 16.42
CA PRO A 376 -8.01 7.64 17.02
C PRO A 376 -9.49 7.45 16.60
N PRO A 377 -9.97 6.19 16.52
CA PRO A 377 -9.28 4.97 16.95
C PRO A 377 -8.39 4.33 15.85
N TYR A 378 -8.41 4.84 14.61
CA TYR A 378 -7.80 4.20 13.44
C TYR A 378 -6.29 3.95 13.57
N ARG A 379 -5.56 4.91 14.15
CA ARG A 379 -4.10 4.85 14.35
C ARG A 379 -3.62 3.65 15.16
N HIS A 380 -4.51 3.02 15.95
CA HIS A 380 -4.16 1.90 16.82
C HIS A 380 -4.12 0.56 16.08
N VAL A 381 -4.89 0.41 14.99
CA VAL A 381 -4.98 -0.85 14.23
C VAL A 381 -4.24 -0.80 12.90
N TYR A 382 -4.09 0.41 12.34
CA TYR A 382 -3.47 0.62 11.04
C TYR A 382 -2.60 1.88 11.05
N THR A 383 -1.46 1.79 10.37
CA THR A 383 -0.58 2.93 10.10
C THR A 383 -0.52 3.15 8.59
N PRO A 384 -0.61 4.39 8.08
CA PRO A 384 -0.71 4.67 6.63
C PRO A 384 0.38 4.04 5.75
N ASP A 385 1.57 3.76 6.29
CA ASP A 385 2.69 3.16 5.54
C ASP A 385 2.74 1.63 5.64
N GLN A 386 1.80 1.02 6.36
CA GLN A 386 1.71 -0.42 6.48
C GLN A 386 1.13 -1.01 5.19
N ALA A 387 1.92 -1.86 4.52
CA ALA A 387 1.45 -2.62 3.37
C ALA A 387 0.26 -3.51 3.77
N ILE A 388 -0.79 -3.50 2.94
CA ILE A 388 -2.07 -4.21 3.15
C ILE A 388 -1.92 -5.72 2.86
N GLY A 389 -0.68 -6.24 2.85
CA GLY A 389 -0.32 -7.57 2.38
C GLY A 389 -1.25 -8.68 2.89
N LYS A 390 -1.71 -9.55 1.96
CA LYS A 390 -2.57 -10.74 2.16
C LYS A 390 -3.88 -10.54 2.95
N PHE A 391 -4.23 -9.35 3.44
CA PHE A 391 -5.49 -9.15 4.14
C PHE A 391 -6.67 -9.23 3.14
N SER A 392 -7.68 -10.01 3.47
CA SER A 392 -8.81 -10.28 2.59
C SER A 392 -10.14 -9.96 3.25
N VAL A 393 -10.56 -8.70 3.09
CA VAL A 393 -11.96 -8.33 3.31
C VAL A 393 -12.84 -8.94 2.22
N GLN A 394 -14.00 -9.45 2.64
CA GLN A 394 -15.03 -10.05 1.78
C GLN A 394 -16.21 -9.10 1.63
N ASP A 395 -16.97 -9.23 0.53
CA ASP A 395 -18.12 -8.37 0.24
C ASP A 395 -19.15 -8.35 1.38
N ALA A 396 -19.34 -9.48 2.08
CA ALA A 396 -20.26 -9.62 3.22
C ALA A 396 -19.89 -8.74 4.44
N PHE A 397 -18.66 -8.19 4.49
CA PHE A 397 -18.24 -7.34 5.60
C PHE A 397 -19.08 -6.05 5.72
N VAL A 398 -19.60 -5.52 4.61
CA VAL A 398 -20.45 -4.31 4.66
C VAL A 398 -21.76 -4.62 5.38
N ASP A 399 -22.36 -5.78 5.13
CA ASP A 399 -23.56 -6.23 5.84
C ASP A 399 -23.25 -6.48 7.33
N GLU A 400 -22.13 -7.16 7.61
CA GLU A 400 -21.66 -7.37 8.98
C GLU A 400 -21.43 -6.05 9.73
N LEU A 401 -20.89 -5.03 9.06
CA LEU A 401 -20.70 -3.70 9.65
C LEU A 401 -22.03 -3.12 10.15
N ARG A 402 -23.13 -3.38 9.45
CA ARG A 402 -24.45 -2.87 9.83
C ARG A 402 -25.13 -3.73 10.91
N GLU A 403 -25.04 -5.04 10.79
CA GLU A 403 -25.85 -5.99 11.56
C GLU A 403 -25.14 -6.55 12.81
N LEU A 404 -23.82 -6.67 12.80
CA LEU A 404 -23.08 -7.34 13.87
C LEU A 404 -23.18 -6.55 15.18
N SER A 405 -23.56 -7.24 16.26
CA SER A 405 -23.61 -6.65 17.59
C SER A 405 -22.19 -6.51 18.17
N ARG A 406 -22.05 -5.63 19.17
CA ARG A 406 -20.78 -5.47 19.89
C ARG A 406 -20.37 -6.77 20.60
N ASP A 407 -21.34 -7.47 21.20
CA ASP A 407 -21.09 -8.71 21.92
C ASP A 407 -20.61 -9.81 20.95
N ASP A 408 -21.29 -9.99 19.81
CA ASP A 408 -20.87 -10.97 18.79
C ASP A 408 -19.48 -10.64 18.23
N LEU A 409 -19.16 -9.36 18.03
CA LEU A 409 -17.83 -8.94 17.62
C LEU A 409 -16.76 -9.27 18.66
N SER A 410 -17.04 -9.02 19.94
CA SER A 410 -16.15 -9.37 21.05
C SER A 410 -15.91 -10.87 21.10
N GLU A 411 -16.96 -11.68 20.91
CA GLU A 411 -16.84 -13.14 20.84
C GLU A 411 -15.96 -13.58 19.66
N ARG A 412 -16.17 -13.04 18.45
CA ARG A 412 -15.33 -13.37 17.27
C ARG A 412 -13.86 -12.97 17.44
N LEU A 413 -13.59 -11.78 18.00
CA LEU A 413 -12.22 -11.31 18.26
C LEU A 413 -11.51 -12.10 19.36
N ASN A 414 -12.27 -12.70 20.28
CA ASN A 414 -11.74 -13.52 21.36
C ASN A 414 -11.96 -15.03 21.13
N SER A 415 -12.40 -15.43 19.93
CA SER A 415 -12.68 -16.83 19.59
C SER A 415 -11.43 -17.70 19.79
N GLU A 416 -11.64 -18.95 20.22
CA GLU A 416 -10.59 -19.97 20.24
C GLU A 416 -10.27 -20.47 18.82
N ASP A 417 -11.18 -20.26 17.85
CA ASP A 417 -10.87 -20.46 16.45
C ASP A 417 -9.94 -19.35 15.96
N THR A 418 -8.74 -19.75 15.55
CA THR A 418 -7.71 -18.82 15.08
C THR A 418 -8.09 -18.20 13.74
N ASP A 419 -8.78 -18.93 12.86
CA ASP A 419 -9.14 -18.41 11.54
C ASP A 419 -10.25 -17.37 11.65
N GLU A 420 -11.29 -17.63 12.45
CA GLU A 420 -12.37 -16.68 12.72
C GLU A 420 -11.83 -15.37 13.33
N ARG A 421 -10.95 -15.50 14.32
CA ARG A 421 -10.33 -14.36 14.99
C ARG A 421 -9.45 -13.53 14.07
N ILE A 422 -8.53 -14.18 13.34
CA ILE A 422 -7.62 -13.49 12.42
C ILE A 422 -8.41 -12.83 11.30
N LYS A 423 -9.42 -13.51 10.75
CA LYS A 423 -10.30 -12.95 9.71
C LYS A 423 -11.00 -11.68 10.20
N THR A 424 -11.62 -11.73 11.38
CA THR A 424 -12.35 -10.58 11.95
C THR A 424 -11.44 -9.35 12.12
N ALA A 425 -10.26 -9.53 12.68
CA ALA A 425 -9.28 -8.44 12.82
C ALA A 425 -8.74 -7.95 11.46
N ALA A 426 -8.51 -8.87 10.52
CA ALA A 426 -8.04 -8.56 9.18
C ALA A 426 -9.05 -7.77 8.36
N ASP A 427 -10.34 -8.09 8.45
CA ASP A 427 -11.41 -7.42 7.70
C ASP A 427 -11.55 -5.96 8.14
N ILE A 428 -11.57 -5.71 9.46
CA ILE A 428 -11.57 -4.36 10.05
C ILE A 428 -10.35 -3.57 9.58
N LYS A 429 -9.17 -4.17 9.71
CA LYS A 429 -7.91 -3.53 9.33
C LYS A 429 -7.84 -3.23 7.83
N CYS A 430 -8.29 -4.15 7.00
CA CYS A 430 -8.30 -4.00 5.55
C CYS A 430 -9.24 -2.88 5.12
N MET A 431 -10.42 -2.76 5.73
CA MET A 431 -11.35 -1.66 5.47
C MET A 431 -10.73 -0.29 5.80
N VAL A 432 -10.13 -0.14 6.99
CA VAL A 432 -9.41 1.10 7.36
C VAL A 432 -8.32 1.42 6.35
N ALA A 433 -7.58 0.40 5.90
CA ALA A 433 -6.49 0.61 4.97
C ALA A 433 -6.97 0.99 3.56
N LEU A 434 -8.09 0.42 3.08
CA LEU A 434 -8.72 0.81 1.81
C LEU A 434 -9.17 2.27 1.85
N LEU A 435 -9.87 2.68 2.91
CA LEU A 435 -10.33 4.06 3.10
C LEU A 435 -9.15 5.02 3.25
N THR A 436 -8.11 4.65 3.99
CA THR A 436 -6.89 5.46 4.11
C THR A 436 -6.19 5.61 2.76
N THR A 437 -6.19 4.57 1.93
CA THR A 437 -5.59 4.59 0.59
C THR A 437 -6.41 5.42 -0.38
N LEU A 438 -7.74 5.35 -0.32
CA LEU A 438 -8.65 6.22 -1.06
C LEU A 438 -8.37 7.71 -0.78
N LEU A 439 -7.99 8.05 0.45
CA LEU A 439 -7.66 9.41 0.86
C LEU A 439 -6.28 9.90 0.40
N LYS A 440 -5.40 9.01 -0.09
CA LYS A 440 -4.07 9.36 -0.60
C LYS A 440 -4.17 9.90 -2.03
N THR A 441 -3.95 11.21 -2.18
CA THR A 441 -4.07 11.93 -3.47
C THR A 441 -3.06 11.49 -4.54
N THR A 442 -2.03 10.73 -4.14
CA THR A 442 -0.98 10.24 -5.03
C THR A 442 -1.33 8.94 -5.73
N THR A 443 -2.32 8.19 -5.22
CA THR A 443 -2.63 6.85 -5.75
C THR A 443 -3.29 6.95 -7.13
N PRO A 444 -2.99 6.03 -8.07
CA PRO A 444 -3.63 5.98 -9.39
C PRO A 444 -5.16 5.94 -9.28
N PHE A 445 -5.68 5.14 -8.35
CA PHE A 445 -7.12 5.04 -8.10
C PHE A 445 -7.75 6.38 -7.69
N HIS A 446 -7.14 7.10 -6.74
CA HIS A 446 -7.63 8.42 -6.33
C HIS A 446 -7.67 9.40 -7.51
N LYS A 447 -6.59 9.44 -8.31
CA LYS A 447 -6.51 10.33 -9.48
C LYS A 447 -7.60 10.02 -10.49
N GLU A 448 -7.86 8.74 -10.74
CA GLU A 448 -8.88 8.28 -11.66
C GLU A 448 -10.29 8.70 -11.22
N VAL A 449 -10.65 8.41 -9.96
CA VAL A 449 -11.96 8.79 -9.41
C VAL A 449 -12.13 10.31 -9.44
N ARG A 450 -11.10 11.07 -9.05
CA ARG A 450 -11.10 12.53 -9.14
C ARG A 450 -11.31 13.01 -10.59
N ARG A 451 -10.64 12.40 -11.58
CA ARG A 451 -10.83 12.72 -13.00
C ARG A 451 -12.28 12.50 -13.41
N LEU A 452 -12.85 11.33 -13.09
CA LEU A 452 -14.25 11.00 -13.40
C LEU A 452 -15.23 11.99 -12.77
N ARG A 453 -15.02 12.38 -11.51
CA ARG A 453 -15.87 13.38 -10.85
C ARG A 453 -15.82 14.75 -11.52
N ILE A 454 -14.63 15.19 -11.91
CA ILE A 454 -14.46 16.46 -12.62
C ILE A 454 -15.16 16.41 -13.98
N VAL A 455 -15.03 15.29 -14.70
CA VAL A 455 -15.72 15.04 -15.97
C VAL A 455 -17.23 15.05 -15.78
N LEU A 456 -17.75 14.34 -14.78
CA LEU A 456 -19.17 14.31 -14.47
C LEU A 456 -19.71 15.71 -14.14
N ARG A 457 -18.96 16.51 -13.37
CA ARG A 457 -19.31 17.91 -13.10
C ARG A 457 -19.36 18.75 -14.37
N MET A 458 -18.43 18.56 -15.31
CA MET A 458 -18.47 19.22 -16.62
C MET A 458 -19.68 18.78 -17.46
N LYS A 459 -19.99 17.47 -17.50
CA LYS A 459 -21.19 16.93 -18.17
C LYS A 459 -22.46 17.57 -17.59
N ARG A 460 -22.58 17.65 -16.26
CA ARG A 460 -23.72 18.29 -15.56
C ARG A 460 -23.83 19.79 -15.87
N LEU A 461 -22.71 20.52 -15.90
CA LEU A 461 -22.69 21.94 -16.28
C LEU A 461 -23.14 22.18 -17.73
N PHE A 462 -22.72 21.30 -18.64
CA PHE A 462 -23.08 21.36 -20.05
C PHE A 462 -24.55 21.02 -20.27
N ASN A 463 -25.03 19.90 -19.71
CA ASN A 463 -26.41 19.43 -19.87
C ASN A 463 -27.43 20.30 -19.13
N GLY A 464 -27.03 20.96 -18.04
CA GLY A 464 -27.87 21.91 -17.29
C GLY A 464 -27.89 23.33 -17.87
N SER A 465 -27.37 23.54 -19.08
CA SER A 465 -27.36 24.85 -19.75
C SER A 465 -28.60 25.07 -20.63
N VAL A 466 -28.88 26.32 -20.97
CA VAL A 466 -30.07 26.66 -21.78
C VAL A 466 -29.89 26.28 -23.25
N ASP A 467 -28.66 26.38 -23.75
CA ASP A 467 -28.25 26.00 -25.11
C ASP A 467 -26.78 25.57 -25.14
N GLU A 468 -26.34 24.96 -26.25
CA GLU A 468 -24.95 24.48 -26.39
C GLU A 468 -23.89 25.56 -26.20
N ARG A 469 -24.19 26.82 -26.55
CA ARG A 469 -23.23 27.92 -26.44
C ARG A 469 -23.04 28.30 -24.98
N ASP A 470 -24.13 28.38 -24.22
CA ASP A 470 -24.12 28.55 -22.77
C ASP A 470 -23.38 27.38 -22.11
N GLY A 471 -23.66 26.14 -22.50
CA GLY A 471 -22.97 24.94 -22.01
C GLY A 471 -21.46 25.00 -22.22
N ARG A 472 -21.00 25.32 -23.45
CA ARG A 472 -19.57 25.51 -23.76
C ARG A 472 -18.94 26.60 -22.90
N ASN A 473 -19.63 27.74 -22.75
CA ASN A 473 -19.13 28.85 -21.94
C ASN A 473 -18.99 28.46 -20.46
N ARG A 474 -19.97 27.74 -19.88
CA ARG A 474 -19.94 27.29 -18.48
C ARG A 474 -18.80 26.31 -18.23
N VAL A 475 -18.60 25.33 -19.11
CA VAL A 475 -17.47 24.38 -19.00
C VAL A 475 -16.14 25.12 -19.11
N GLN A 476 -16.01 26.05 -20.07
CA GLN A 476 -14.78 26.83 -20.24
C GLN A 476 -14.48 27.74 -19.04
N GLN A 477 -15.51 28.35 -18.44
CA GLN A 477 -15.38 29.14 -17.21
C GLN A 477 -14.96 28.27 -16.02
N PHE A 478 -15.55 27.08 -15.88
CA PHE A 478 -15.18 26.12 -14.84
C PHE A 478 -13.70 25.73 -14.93
N LEU A 479 -13.23 25.32 -16.12
CA LEU A 479 -11.83 24.93 -16.35
C LEU A 479 -10.85 26.08 -16.05
N LYS A 480 -11.17 27.31 -16.48
CA LYS A 480 -10.27 28.46 -16.34
C LYS A 480 -10.23 29.06 -14.93
N ARG A 481 -11.37 29.12 -14.24
CA ARG A 481 -11.51 29.89 -12.99
C ARG A 481 -11.70 29.05 -11.74
N ARG A 482 -12.40 27.91 -11.85
CA ARG A 482 -12.86 27.14 -10.68
C ARG A 482 -12.04 25.89 -10.43
N LEU A 483 -11.58 25.21 -11.48
CA LEU A 483 -10.87 23.93 -11.38
C LEU A 483 -9.66 24.01 -10.42
N HIS A 484 -8.87 25.07 -10.52
CA HIS A 484 -7.68 25.24 -9.69
C HIS A 484 -8.00 25.47 -8.21
N ASN A 485 -9.07 26.20 -7.90
CA ASN A 485 -9.46 26.49 -6.51
C ASN A 485 -10.09 25.26 -5.85
N LEU A 486 -10.91 24.54 -6.61
CA LEU A 486 -11.60 23.32 -6.16
C LEU A 486 -10.61 22.16 -5.93
N TYR A 487 -9.62 22.02 -6.82
CA TYR A 487 -8.61 20.95 -6.77
C TYR A 487 -7.20 21.55 -6.88
N PRO A 488 -6.69 22.14 -5.77
CA PRO A 488 -5.40 22.82 -5.77
C PRO A 488 -4.21 21.87 -5.96
N ASP A 489 -4.41 20.58 -5.71
CA ASP A 489 -3.40 19.52 -5.75
C ASP A 489 -3.28 18.82 -7.12
N LEU A 490 -4.04 19.25 -8.13
CA LEU A 490 -3.92 18.73 -9.51
C LEU A 490 -2.53 18.99 -10.09
N THR A 491 -1.90 17.93 -10.58
CA THR A 491 -0.65 18.03 -11.33
C THR A 491 -0.87 18.68 -12.71
N LYS A 492 0.22 19.12 -13.35
CA LYS A 492 0.15 19.71 -14.70
C LYS A 492 -0.34 18.71 -15.75
N GLU A 493 0.01 17.43 -15.60
CA GLU A 493 -0.39 16.36 -16.50
C GLU A 493 -1.89 16.09 -16.38
N GLU A 494 -2.40 15.88 -15.15
CA GLU A 494 -3.84 15.68 -14.90
C GLU A 494 -4.67 16.86 -15.40
N ARG A 495 -4.18 18.09 -15.22
CA ARG A 495 -4.88 19.29 -15.73
C ARG A 495 -4.99 19.27 -17.26
N GLY A 496 -3.92 18.89 -17.95
CA GLY A 496 -3.93 18.78 -19.41
C GLY A 496 -4.92 17.73 -19.92
N GLU A 497 -4.99 16.59 -19.23
CA GLU A 497 -5.97 15.53 -19.53
C GLU A 497 -7.42 15.99 -19.30
N ILE A 498 -7.68 16.66 -18.17
CA ILE A 498 -9.00 17.21 -17.85
C ILE A 498 -9.43 18.28 -18.87
N GLU A 499 -8.51 19.16 -19.28
CA GLU A 499 -8.77 20.18 -20.29
C GLU A 499 -9.11 19.55 -21.66
N ALA A 500 -8.39 18.50 -22.06
CA ALA A 500 -8.67 17.75 -23.29
C ALA A 500 -10.04 17.06 -23.24
N LEU A 501 -10.39 16.42 -22.12
CA LEU A 501 -11.71 15.83 -21.91
C LEU A 501 -12.82 16.89 -21.94
N GLY A 502 -12.57 18.06 -21.34
CA GLY A 502 -13.49 19.20 -21.41
C GLY A 502 -13.72 19.68 -22.85
N GLN A 503 -12.68 19.70 -23.69
CA GLN A 503 -12.83 20.02 -25.12
C GLN A 503 -13.71 18.99 -25.83
N ASN A 504 -13.52 17.69 -25.58
CA ASN A 504 -14.35 16.64 -26.18
C ASN A 504 -15.84 16.79 -25.82
N ILE A 505 -16.15 17.12 -24.55
CA ILE A 505 -17.53 17.40 -24.10
C ILE A 505 -18.10 18.61 -24.85
N MET A 506 -17.34 19.70 -24.96
CA MET A 506 -17.77 20.92 -25.65
C MET A 506 -17.98 20.72 -27.16
N GLU A 507 -17.20 19.86 -27.79
CA GLU A 507 -17.29 19.52 -29.22
C GLU A 507 -18.42 18.52 -29.55
N GLY A 508 -19.10 17.96 -28.54
CA GLY A 508 -20.14 16.95 -28.75
C GLY A 508 -19.57 15.61 -29.20
N ARG A 509 -18.26 15.39 -29.05
CA ARG A 509 -17.59 14.11 -29.31
C ARG A 509 -17.62 13.28 -28.01
N GLY A 510 -18.84 12.92 -27.59
CA GLY A 510 -19.03 11.85 -26.61
C GLY A 510 -18.64 10.52 -27.24
N SER A 511 -18.00 9.67 -26.43
CA SER A 511 -17.68 8.26 -26.64
C SER A 511 -18.52 7.56 -27.73
N GLY A 512 -17.83 6.91 -28.67
CA GLY A 512 -18.45 6.15 -29.75
C GLY A 512 -19.27 4.99 -29.22
N ASP A 513 -20.58 5.10 -29.35
CA ASP A 513 -21.45 4.00 -29.75
C ASP A 513 -21.75 4.20 -31.24
N ASP A 514 -20.90 3.61 -32.08
CA ASP A 514 -21.31 3.19 -33.42
C ASP A 514 -22.17 1.92 -33.26
N GLU A 515 -23.44 2.08 -32.90
CA GLU A 515 -24.50 1.14 -33.31
C GLU A 515 -25.68 1.92 -33.90
N GLU A 516 -25.68 1.88 -35.24
CA GLU A 516 -26.77 2.03 -36.19
C GLU A 516 -28.16 2.49 -35.72
N GLY A 517 -28.53 3.67 -36.26
CA GLY A 517 -29.80 3.82 -36.96
C GLY A 517 -30.94 4.47 -36.18
N GLY A 518 -31.34 5.68 -36.58
CA GLY A 518 -32.62 6.20 -36.06
C GLY A 518 -32.92 7.68 -36.19
N ASP A 519 -32.79 8.22 -37.39
CA ASP A 519 -33.70 9.22 -37.94
C ASP A 519 -33.68 10.69 -37.44
N LYS A 520 -33.59 11.55 -38.45
CA LYS A 520 -33.68 13.00 -38.38
C LYS A 520 -35.15 13.41 -38.28
N ALA A 521 -35.67 13.67 -37.09
CA ALA A 521 -36.99 14.28 -36.93
C ALA A 521 -36.88 15.80 -36.67
N LYS A 522 -37.11 16.56 -37.74
CA LYS A 522 -37.36 18.00 -37.80
C LYS A 522 -38.29 18.47 -36.66
N ARG A 523 -37.83 19.43 -35.83
CA ARG A 523 -38.75 20.27 -35.06
C ARG A 523 -39.35 21.34 -35.99
N VAL A 524 -40.57 21.08 -36.45
CA VAL A 524 -41.45 22.06 -37.05
C VAL A 524 -41.90 23.03 -35.95
N TYR A 525 -41.57 24.30 -36.10
CA TYR A 525 -42.23 25.37 -35.34
C TYR A 525 -43.69 25.47 -35.81
N ARG A 526 -44.63 25.50 -34.86
CA ARG A 526 -45.97 26.03 -35.10
C ARG A 526 -46.19 27.27 -34.25
N VAL A 527 -46.58 28.33 -34.96
CA VAL A 527 -47.10 29.61 -34.48
C VAL A 527 -48.43 29.40 -33.79
#